data_AF-A0A7Z9VHJ4-F1
#
_entry.id   AF-A0A7Z9VHJ4-F1
#
_cell.length_a   1.000
_cell.length_b   1.000
_cell.length_c   1.000
_cell.angle_alpha   90.00
_cell.angle_beta   90.00
_cell.angle_gamma   90.00
#
_symmetry.space_group_name_H-M   'P 1'
#
loop_
_entity.id
_entity.type
_entity.pdbx_description
1 polymer ?
#
loop_
_entity_poly.entity_id
_entity_poly.type
_entity_poly.pdbx_seq_one_letter_code
_entity_poly.pdbx_strand_id
1 'polypeptide(L)'
;MFAEKHGKLREYGNLVFEQFFKRELAADEADAIALALASIGLSEQDYRDFLTGEGPADYESAQDDAVTDQVFGVPMFYFENEMFWGYDRMGLLELRLTEAGLKRDSSVKQAV
;
A
#
# COMPACT_ATOMS: atom_id res chain seq x y z
N MET A 1 -4.21 -6.32 -1.39
CA MET A 1 -5.29 -7.34 -1.34
C MET A 1 -6.59 -6.77 -0.71
N PHE A 2 -7.75 -7.40 -0.93
CA PHE A 2 -9.13 -6.84 -0.97
C PHE A 2 -9.30 -5.54 -1.77
N ALA A 3 -8.91 -4.38 -1.22
CA ALA A 3 -9.06 -3.08 -1.90
C ALA A 3 -8.36 -3.06 -3.28
N GLU A 4 -7.22 -3.73 -3.37
CA GLU A 4 -6.50 -3.94 -4.63
C GLU A 4 -7.27 -4.76 -5.67
N LYS A 5 -7.93 -5.86 -5.24
CA LYS A 5 -8.78 -6.67 -6.12
C LYS A 5 -9.97 -5.87 -6.69
N HIS A 6 -10.32 -4.76 -6.02
CA HIS A 6 -11.37 -3.82 -6.43
C HIS A 6 -10.83 -2.54 -7.09
N GLY A 7 -9.53 -2.45 -7.37
CA GLY A 7 -8.92 -1.27 -8.01
C GLY A 7 -8.83 -0.03 -7.10
N LYS A 8 -8.96 -0.20 -5.79
CA LYS A 8 -9.05 0.87 -4.77
C LYS A 8 -7.83 0.94 -3.84
N LEU A 9 -6.72 0.27 -4.20
CA LEU A 9 -5.53 0.16 -3.35
C LEU A 9 -5.01 1.53 -2.87
N ARG A 10 -4.87 2.50 -3.78
CA ARG A 10 -4.34 3.83 -3.45
C ARG A 10 -5.28 4.61 -2.53
N GLU A 11 -6.56 4.60 -2.83
CA GLU A 11 -7.59 5.31 -2.06
C GLU A 11 -7.70 4.73 -0.65
N TYR A 12 -7.73 3.41 -0.52
CA TYR A 12 -7.68 2.71 0.77
C TYR A 12 -6.38 3.01 1.54
N GLY A 13 -5.23 2.89 0.89
CA GLY A 13 -3.93 3.11 1.50
C GLY A 13 -3.78 4.53 2.05
N ASN A 14 -4.16 5.55 1.26
CA ASN A 14 -4.14 6.95 1.69
C ASN A 14 -5.05 7.18 2.90
N LEU A 15 -6.29 6.67 2.83
CA LEU A 15 -7.28 6.83 3.88
C LEU A 15 -6.85 6.21 5.21
N VAL A 16 -6.41 4.94 5.17
CA VAL A 16 -6.01 4.21 6.37
C VAL A 16 -4.75 4.81 6.97
N PHE A 17 -3.77 5.18 6.15
CA PHE A 17 -2.54 5.81 6.62
C PHE A 17 -2.86 7.13 7.33
N GLU A 18 -3.66 8.01 6.71
CA GLU A 18 -4.04 9.29 7.29
C GLU A 18 -4.75 9.12 8.64
N GLN A 19 -5.81 8.30 8.68
CA GLN A 19 -6.62 8.15 9.90
C GLN A 19 -5.87 7.43 11.02
N PHE A 20 -5.08 6.41 10.69
CA PHE A 20 -4.27 5.69 11.69
C PHE A 20 -3.29 6.63 12.38
N PHE A 21 -2.53 7.43 11.61
CA PHE A 21 -1.56 8.36 12.18
C PHE A 21 -2.20 9.56 12.89
N LYS A 22 -3.45 9.91 12.56
CA LYS A 22 -4.27 10.87 13.34
C LYS A 22 -4.92 10.26 14.59
N ARG A 23 -4.81 8.95 14.80
CA ARG A 23 -5.50 8.19 15.87
C ARG A 23 -7.03 8.21 15.75
N GLU A 24 -7.52 8.27 14.52
CA GLU A 24 -8.96 8.26 14.18
C GLU A 24 -9.45 6.87 13.76
N LEU A 25 -8.54 5.92 13.53
CA LEU A 25 -8.83 4.55 13.10
C LEU A 25 -8.04 3.52 13.92
N ALA A 26 -8.74 2.50 14.43
CA ALA A 26 -8.13 1.29 15.00
C ALA A 26 -7.87 0.28 13.86
N ALA A 27 -6.63 0.26 13.34
CA ALA A 27 -6.29 -0.57 12.17
C ALA A 27 -6.23 -2.08 12.45
N ASP A 28 -6.22 -2.47 13.72
CA ASP A 28 -6.30 -3.84 14.23
C ASP A 28 -7.74 -4.35 14.41
N GLU A 29 -8.74 -3.49 14.25
CA GLU A 29 -10.15 -3.82 14.39
C GLU A 29 -10.83 -4.00 13.03
N ALA A 30 -11.30 -5.21 12.74
CA ALA A 30 -11.93 -5.56 11.46
C ALA A 30 -13.17 -4.68 11.15
N ASP A 31 -13.95 -4.32 12.17
CA ASP A 31 -15.11 -3.44 12.02
C ASP A 31 -14.71 -2.02 11.60
N ALA A 32 -13.62 -1.49 12.14
CA ALA A 32 -13.12 -0.17 11.77
C ALA A 32 -12.61 -0.17 10.31
N ILE A 33 -11.92 -1.23 9.89
CA ILE A 33 -11.48 -1.39 8.50
C ILE A 33 -12.66 -1.54 7.53
N ALA A 34 -13.70 -2.29 7.91
CA ALA A 34 -14.92 -2.43 7.11
C ALA A 34 -15.57 -1.06 6.85
N LEU A 35 -15.71 -0.23 7.88
CA LEU A 35 -16.23 1.13 7.76
C LEU A 35 -15.35 2.03 6.87
N ALA A 36 -14.02 1.92 6.99
CA ALA A 36 -13.10 2.67 6.13
C ALA A 36 -13.26 2.27 4.65
N LEU A 37 -13.39 0.97 4.36
CA LEU A 37 -13.65 0.45 3.01
C LEU A 37 -15.02 0.90 2.47
N ALA A 38 -16.06 0.91 3.31
CA ALA A 38 -17.38 1.43 2.96
C ALA A 38 -17.33 2.90 2.55
N SER A 39 -16.53 3.71 3.25
CA SER A 39 -16.40 5.14 2.95
C SER A 39 -15.81 5.43 1.56
N ILE A 40 -15.09 4.47 0.96
CA ILE A 40 -14.54 4.55 -0.40
C ILE A 40 -15.33 3.73 -1.43
N GLY A 41 -16.53 3.28 -1.05
CA GLY A 41 -17.49 2.61 -1.93
C GLY A 41 -17.32 1.10 -2.08
N LEU A 42 -16.63 0.44 -1.14
CA LEU A 42 -16.51 -1.02 -1.11
C LEU A 42 -17.50 -1.67 -0.14
N SER A 43 -17.90 -2.91 -0.40
CA SER A 43 -18.85 -3.66 0.43
C SER A 43 -18.18 -4.13 1.74
N GLU A 44 -18.79 -3.77 2.88
CA GLU A 44 -18.37 -4.28 4.20
C GLU A 44 -18.51 -5.80 4.28
N GLN A 45 -19.59 -6.35 3.71
CA GLN A 45 -19.85 -7.79 3.74
C GLN A 45 -18.82 -8.54 2.90
N ASP A 46 -18.52 -8.07 1.69
CA ASP A 46 -17.55 -8.71 0.81
C ASP A 46 -16.14 -8.67 1.43
N TYR A 47 -15.82 -7.59 2.16
CA TYR A 47 -14.58 -7.53 2.95
C TYR A 47 -14.56 -8.56 4.07
N ARG A 48 -15.66 -8.77 4.79
CA ARG A 48 -15.74 -9.76 5.87
C ARG A 48 -15.67 -11.20 5.33
N ASP A 49 -16.29 -11.43 4.19
CA ASP A 49 -16.22 -12.71 3.48
C ASP A 49 -14.78 -12.97 2.99
N PHE A 50 -14.10 -11.94 2.48
CA PHE A 50 -12.68 -12.01 2.15
C PHE A 50 -11.81 -12.29 3.38
N LEU A 51 -12.04 -11.56 4.48
CA LEU A 51 -11.26 -11.67 5.72
C LEU A 51 -11.34 -13.06 6.34
N THR A 52 -12.50 -13.71 6.24
CA THR A 52 -12.73 -15.06 6.77
C THR A 52 -12.47 -16.17 5.75
N GLY A 53 -12.39 -15.82 4.47
CA GLY A 53 -12.13 -16.72 3.34
C GLY A 53 -10.69 -16.68 2.88
N GLU A 54 -10.45 -16.13 1.68
CA GLU A 54 -9.14 -16.16 1.01
C GLU A 54 -8.10 -15.17 1.59
N GLY A 55 -8.52 -14.18 2.39
CA GLY A 55 -7.67 -13.10 2.87
C GLY A 55 -6.41 -13.53 3.64
N PRO A 56 -6.46 -14.51 4.55
CA PRO A 56 -5.28 -15.00 5.24
C PRO A 56 -4.24 -15.62 4.29
N ALA A 57 -4.67 -16.40 3.30
CA ALA A 57 -3.77 -17.03 2.33
C ALA A 57 -3.14 -15.98 1.39
N ASP A 58 -3.94 -15.00 0.98
CA ASP A 58 -3.47 -13.83 0.22
C ASP A 58 -2.40 -13.04 0.98
N TYR A 59 -2.60 -12.84 2.29
CA TYR A 59 -1.63 -12.15 3.15
C TYR A 59 -0.34 -12.97 3.35
N GLU A 60 -0.44 -14.28 3.51
CA GLU A 60 0.70 -15.19 3.61
C GLU A 60 1.53 -15.17 2.31
N SER A 61 0.88 -15.28 1.15
CA SER A 61 1.54 -15.18 -0.15
C SER A 61 2.30 -13.86 -0.32
N ALA A 62 1.69 -12.74 0.09
CA ALA A 62 2.36 -11.43 0.01
C ALA A 62 3.59 -11.33 0.94
N GLN A 63 3.58 -12.03 2.08
CA GLN A 63 4.76 -12.12 2.96
C GLN A 63 5.85 -13.00 2.36
N ASP A 64 5.49 -14.13 1.74
CA ASP A 64 6.44 -15.01 1.07
C ASP A 64 7.15 -14.31 -0.10
N ASP A 65 6.41 -13.50 -0.87
CA ASP A 65 6.97 -12.65 -1.93
C ASP A 65 7.96 -11.64 -1.32
N ALA A 66 7.59 -10.96 -0.23
CA ALA A 66 8.47 -10.01 0.45
C ALA A 66 9.74 -10.68 0.99
N VAL A 67 9.65 -11.89 1.54
CA VAL A 67 10.81 -12.68 1.98
C VAL A 67 11.71 -13.05 0.80
N THR A 68 11.11 -13.47 -0.32
CA THR A 68 11.82 -13.80 -1.56
C THR A 68 12.62 -12.60 -2.09
N ASP A 69 12.02 -11.42 -2.01
CA ASP A 69 12.64 -10.14 -2.41
C ASP A 69 13.62 -9.58 -1.37
N GLN A 70 13.85 -10.31 -0.26
CA GLN A 70 14.74 -9.92 0.85
C GLN A 70 14.28 -8.65 1.59
N VAL A 71 12.97 -8.39 1.63
CA VAL A 71 12.39 -7.30 2.41
C VAL A 71 12.53 -7.60 3.90
N PHE A 72 13.20 -6.72 4.63
CA PHE A 72 13.42 -6.85 6.09
C PHE A 72 12.80 -5.71 6.90
N GLY A 73 12.21 -4.72 6.24
CA GLY A 73 11.61 -3.54 6.89
C GLY A 73 10.89 -2.64 5.90
N VAL A 74 10.12 -1.68 6.43
CA VAL A 74 9.30 -0.75 5.62
C VAL A 74 9.58 0.72 5.98
N PRO A 75 9.40 1.67 5.04
CA PRO A 75 9.12 1.44 3.62
C PRO A 75 10.38 0.95 2.87
N MET A 76 10.16 0.12 1.85
CA MET A 76 11.20 -0.40 0.96
C MET A 76 10.76 -0.24 -0.49
N PHE A 77 11.67 0.22 -1.34
CA PHE A 77 11.44 0.42 -2.77
C PHE A 77 12.50 -0.32 -3.58
N TYR A 78 12.14 -0.75 -4.78
CA TYR A 78 13.04 -1.43 -5.72
C TYR A 78 13.02 -0.72 -7.07
N PHE A 79 14.20 -0.52 -7.65
CA PHE A 79 14.35 0.00 -9.01
C PHE A 79 15.61 -0.59 -9.66
N GLU A 80 15.46 -1.26 -10.81
CA GLU A 80 16.56 -1.88 -11.58
C GLU A 80 17.53 -2.75 -10.73
N ASN A 81 16.98 -3.63 -9.89
CA ASN A 81 17.73 -4.49 -8.94
C ASN A 81 18.46 -3.73 -7.80
N GLU A 82 18.24 -2.42 -7.66
CA GLU A 82 18.69 -1.64 -6.51
C GLU A 82 17.56 -1.49 -5.49
N MET A 83 17.89 -1.67 -4.21
CA MET A 83 16.97 -1.57 -3.09
C MET A 83 17.18 -0.27 -2.32
N PHE A 84 16.09 0.40 -1.96
CA PHE A 84 16.07 1.66 -1.21
C PHE A 84 15.22 1.48 0.04
N TRP A 85 15.87 1.31 1.19
CA TRP A 85 15.19 1.15 2.48
C TRP A 85 15.15 2.46 3.26
N GLY A 86 13.95 2.90 3.63
CA GLY A 86 13.71 4.11 4.42
C GLY A 86 13.32 5.34 3.59
N TYR A 87 12.53 6.21 4.18
CA TYR A 87 12.10 7.48 3.56
C TYR A 87 13.29 8.40 3.25
N ASP A 88 14.35 8.33 4.05
CA ASP A 88 15.61 9.05 3.85
C ASP A 88 16.35 8.67 2.55
N ARG A 89 15.93 7.58 1.88
CA ARG A 89 16.46 7.16 0.57
C ARG A 89 15.68 7.66 -0.63
N MET A 90 14.57 8.36 -0.43
CA MET A 90 13.74 8.86 -1.54
C MET A 90 14.51 9.75 -2.51
N GLY A 91 15.38 10.64 -2.02
CA GLY A 91 16.19 11.49 -2.89
C GLY A 91 17.18 10.71 -3.77
N LEU A 92 17.69 9.58 -3.28
CA LEU A 92 18.55 8.70 -4.08
C LEU A 92 17.74 7.95 -5.14
N LEU A 93 16.56 7.45 -4.78
CA LEU A 93 15.65 6.82 -5.74
C LEU A 93 15.24 7.80 -6.86
N GLU A 94 14.91 9.05 -6.52
CA GLU A 94 14.60 10.10 -7.50
C GLU A 94 15.77 10.41 -8.44
N LEU A 95 17.01 10.38 -7.92
CA LEU A 95 18.22 10.49 -8.73
C LEU A 95 18.32 9.33 -9.73
N ARG A 96 18.14 8.07 -9.28
CA ARG A 96 18.17 6.90 -10.17
C ARG A 96 17.11 6.94 -11.25
N LEU A 97 15.88 7.32 -10.90
CA LEU A 97 14.81 7.51 -11.87
C LEU A 97 15.18 8.59 -12.91
N THR A 98 15.84 9.66 -12.48
CA THR A 98 16.31 10.71 -13.40
C THR A 98 17.42 10.22 -14.32
N GLU A 99 18.41 9.49 -13.79
CA GLU A 99 19.49 8.86 -14.56
C GLU A 99 18.94 7.89 -15.62
N ALA A 100 17.86 7.16 -15.29
CA ALA A 100 17.14 6.27 -16.20
C ALA A 100 16.19 7.01 -17.18
N GLY A 101 16.12 8.34 -17.15
CA GLY A 101 15.24 9.13 -18.01
C GLY A 101 13.76 9.08 -17.65
N LEU A 102 13.42 8.60 -16.45
CA LEU A 102 12.06 8.49 -15.90
C LEU A 102 11.68 9.68 -15.01
N LYS A 103 12.44 10.78 -15.09
CA LYS A 103 12.12 12.00 -14.35
C LYS A 103 10.70 12.43 -14.68
N ARG A 104 9.86 12.56 -13.65
CA ARG A 104 8.49 13.02 -13.80
C ARG A 104 8.47 14.40 -14.45
N ASP A 105 7.74 14.53 -15.55
CA ASP A 105 7.45 15.84 -16.10
C ASP A 105 6.49 16.57 -15.14
N SER A 106 6.87 17.77 -14.74
CA SER A 106 6.14 18.64 -13.80
C SER A 106 4.72 19.00 -14.25
N SER A 107 4.33 18.64 -15.48
CA SER A 107 3.01 18.85 -16.07
C SER A 107 1.91 17.88 -15.59
N VAL A 108 2.28 16.73 -14.99
CA VAL A 108 1.31 15.74 -14.51
C VAL A 108 0.88 16.06 -13.08
N LYS A 109 -0.34 16.60 -12.90
CA LYS A 109 -0.95 16.86 -11.58
C LYS A 109 -0.86 15.60 -10.68
N GLN A 110 -0.58 15.82 -9.39
CA GLN A 110 -0.73 14.77 -8.38
C GLN A 110 -2.17 14.25 -8.41
N ALA A 111 -2.35 12.95 -8.62
CA ALA A 111 -3.58 12.28 -8.22
C ALA A 111 -3.59 12.27 -6.69
N VAL A 112 -4.43 13.15 -6.13
CA VAL A 112 -4.84 13.13 -4.72
C VAL A 112 -5.70 11.90 -4.50
#